data_AF-A0A9E2U7L0-F1
#
_entry.id   AF-A0A9E2U7L0-F1
#
_cell.length_a   1.000
_cell.length_b   1.000
_cell.length_c   1.000
_cell.angle_alpha   90.00
_cell.angle_beta   90.00
_cell.angle_gamma   90.00
#
_symmetry.space_group_name_H-M   'P 1'
#
loop_
_entity.id
_entity.type
_entity.pdbx_description
1 polymer ?
#
loop_
_entity_poly.entity_id
_entity_poly.type
_entity_poly.pdbx_seq_one_letter_code
_entity_poly.pdbx_strand_id
1 'polypeptide(L)' 'MNQFADRASAVPYRYGQRRRLRERLIAGTESLSDHELLEVLLFVASPAGDVKPTAKSLLAHFGAFGEVM' A
#
# COMPACT_ATOMS: atom_id res chain seq x y z
N MET A 1 -17.91 33.80 -6.48
CA MET A 1 -17.92 32.99 -7.72
C MET A 1 -16.56 33.13 -8.39
N ASN A 2 -15.76 32.11 -8.71
CA ASN A 2 -16.08 30.71 -8.96
C ASN A 2 -14.81 29.85 -8.71
N GLN A 3 -14.91 28.83 -7.85
CA GLN A 3 -13.83 27.95 -7.40
C GLN A 3 -13.80 26.61 -8.17
N PHE A 4 -13.69 26.61 -9.50
CA PHE A 4 -13.72 25.36 -10.27
C PHE A 4 -12.63 25.30 -11.34
N ALA A 5 -11.37 25.29 -10.91
CA ALA A 5 -10.26 24.88 -11.75
C ALA A 5 -9.22 24.17 -10.88
N ASP A 6 -9.50 22.92 -10.50
CA ASP A 6 -8.55 21.80 -10.49
C ASP A 6 -9.19 20.54 -9.86
N ARG A 7 -9.91 19.76 -10.67
CA ARG A 7 -10.38 18.41 -10.31
C ARG A 7 -10.00 17.40 -11.41
N ALA A 8 -8.83 17.57 -12.00
CA ALA A 8 -8.23 16.56 -12.86
C ALA A 8 -7.23 15.76 -12.01
N SER A 9 -7.56 14.65 -11.37
CA SER A 9 -7.77 13.36 -12.04
C SER A 9 -7.85 12.26 -10.95
N ALA A 10 -8.98 12.16 -10.26
CA ALA A 10 -9.21 11.08 -9.30
C ALA A 10 -9.64 9.78 -10.01
N VAL A 11 -8.80 9.27 -10.91
CA VAL A 11 -8.89 7.84 -11.28
C VAL A 11 -8.54 7.08 -10.00
N PRO A 12 -9.38 6.15 -9.50
CA PRO A 12 -9.10 5.51 -8.22
C PRO A 12 -7.75 4.77 -8.31
N TYR A 13 -6.71 5.34 -7.67
CA TYR A 13 -5.39 4.74 -7.50
C TYR A 13 -5.45 3.31 -6.92
N ARG A 14 -6.61 2.95 -6.36
CA ARG A 14 -6.93 1.68 -5.71
C ARG A 14 -6.95 0.47 -6.65
N TYR A 15 -7.25 0.63 -7.94
CA TYR A 15 -7.42 -0.54 -8.82
C TYR A 15 -6.11 -1.17 -9.31
N GLY A 16 -4.99 -0.44 -9.20
CA GLY A 16 -3.67 -0.90 -9.68
C GLY A 16 -2.67 -1.28 -8.59
N GLN A 17 -2.93 -0.91 -7.33
CA GLN A 17 -1.94 -1.01 -6.25
C GLN A 17 -1.48 -2.45 -6.02
N ARG A 18 -2.42 -3.40 -5.84
CA ARG A 18 -2.10 -4.81 -5.60
C ARG A 18 -1.32 -5.45 -6.76
N ARG A 19 -1.61 -5.05 -7.99
CA ARG A 19 -0.89 -5.57 -9.17
C ARG A 19 0.54 -5.04 -9.19
N ARG A 20 0.73 -3.72 -9.00
CA ARG A 20 2.05 -3.07 -8.97
C ARG A 20 2.94 -3.60 -7.84
N LEU A 21 2.38 -3.81 -6.65
CA LEU A 21 3.14 -4.37 -5.52
C LEU A 21 3.58 -5.82 -5.79
N ARG A 22 2.72 -6.61 -6.45
CA ARG A 22 3.08 -7.98 -6.85
C ARG A 22 4.16 -8.01 -7.91
N GLU A 23 4.06 -7.15 -8.93
CA GLU A 23 5.09 -7.01 -9.97
C GLU A 23 6.45 -6.63 -9.36
N ARG A 24 6.46 -5.69 -8.40
CA ARG A 24 7.66 -5.31 -7.65
C ARG A 24 8.18 -6.44 -6.77
N LEU A 25 7.31 -7.14 -6.04
CA LEU A 25 7.72 -8.30 -5.25
C LEU A 25 8.41 -9.37 -6.09
N ILE A 26 7.88 -9.66 -7.28
CA ILE A 26 8.48 -10.61 -8.23
C ILE A 26 9.85 -10.13 -8.70
N ALA A 27 10.05 -8.82 -8.86
CA ALA A 27 11.33 -8.23 -9.20
C ALA A 27 12.36 -8.28 -8.06
N GLY A 28 11.90 -8.40 -6.81
CA GLY A 28 12.75 -8.51 -5.61
C GLY A 28 12.13 -7.79 -4.41
N THR A 29 12.35 -8.30 -3.20
CA THR A 29 11.84 -7.71 -1.95
C THR A 29 12.47 -6.35 -1.65
N GLU A 30 13.73 -6.15 -2.06
CA GLU A 30 14.46 -4.89 -1.93
C GLU A 30 13.85 -3.75 -2.73
N SER A 31 12.99 -4.06 -3.70
CA SER A 31 12.26 -3.06 -4.47
C SER A 31 11.04 -2.50 -3.72
N LEU A 32 10.70 -3.04 -2.54
CA LEU A 32 9.57 -2.68 -1.71
C LEU A 32 10.04 -2.03 -0.41
N SER A 33 9.27 -1.05 0.07
CA SER A 33 9.45 -0.55 1.43
C SER A 33 8.75 -1.44 2.46
N ASP A 34 9.12 -1.31 3.74
CA ASP A 34 8.55 -2.08 4.86
C ASP A 34 7.01 -2.10 4.87
N HIS A 35 6.38 -0.95 4.64
CA HIS A 35 4.92 -0.88 4.63
C HIS A 35 4.32 -1.58 3.42
N GLU A 36 5.01 -1.56 2.28
CA GLU A 36 4.55 -2.24 1.07
C GLU A 36 4.71 -3.76 1.17
N LEU A 37 5.75 -4.24 1.86
CA LEU A 37 5.88 -5.65 2.22
C LEU A 37 4.73 -6.09 3.13
N LEU A 38 4.37 -5.29 4.12
CA LEU A 38 3.18 -5.54 4.95
C LEU A 38 1.89 -5.50 4.13
N GLU A 39 1.72 -4.54 3.21
CA GLU A 39 0.55 -4.49 2.33
C GLU A 39 0.40 -5.79 1.54
N VAL A 40 1.48 -6.33 0.97
CA VAL A 40 1.49 -7.62 0.25
C VAL A 40 1.00 -8.76 1.14
N LEU A 41 1.52 -8.89 2.37
CA LEU A 41 1.11 -9.93 3.31
C LEU A 41 -0.34 -9.76 3.76
N LEU A 42 -0.75 -8.53 4.05
CA LEU A 42 -2.12 -8.20 4.46
C LEU A 42 -3.13 -8.47 3.34
N PHE A 43 -2.75 -8.35 2.06
CA PHE A 43 -3.62 -8.74 0.95
C PHE A 43 -3.86 -10.26 0.85
N VAL A 44 -2.99 -11.09 1.44
CA VAL A 44 -3.21 -12.54 1.56
C VAL A 44 -4.22 -12.81 2.68
N ALA A 45 -4.05 -12.15 3.83
CA ALA A 45 -4.92 -12.31 4.99
C ALA A 45 -6.31 -11.65 4.82
N SER A 46 -6.37 -10.52 4.11
CA SER A 46 -7.58 -9.75 3.85
C SER A 46 -7.63 -9.33 2.38
N PRO A 47 -8.27 -10.12 1.51
CA PRO A 47 -8.25 -9.89 0.06
C PRO A 47 -9.12 -8.70 -0.39
N ALA A 48 -9.98 -8.18 0.49
CA ALA A 48 -10.88 -7.07 0.20
C ALA A 48 -10.55 -5.85 1.08
N GLY A 49 -10.41 -4.68 0.46
CA GLY A 49 -10.25 -3.40 1.16
C GLY A 49 -8.89 -2.75 1.01
N ASP A 50 -8.72 -1.65 1.74
CA ASP A 50 -7.50 -0.84 1.78
C ASP A 50 -6.66 -1.25 3.00
N VAL A 51 -5.54 -1.93 2.75
CA VAL A 51 -4.66 -2.46 3.81
C VAL A 51 -3.54 -1.50 4.19
N LYS A 52 -3.39 -0.39 3.45
CA LYS A 52 -2.34 0.61 3.67
C LYS A 52 -2.40 1.28 5.04
N PRO A 53 -3.59 1.67 5.57
CA PRO A 53 -3.67 2.22 6.92
C PRO A 53 -3.17 1.21 7.97
N THR A 54 -3.55 -0.06 7.84
CA THR A 54 -3.11 -1.12 8.75
C THR A 54 -1.59 -1.32 8.70
N ALA A 55 -1.00 -1.41 7.51
CA ALA A 55 0.45 -1.54 7.35
C ALA A 55 1.21 -0.39 8.02
N LYS A 56 0.74 0.85 7.83
CA LYS A 56 1.35 2.03 8.47
C LYS A 56 1.19 2.02 9.99
N SER A 57 0.03 1.63 10.50
CA SER A 57 -0.20 1.55 11.95
C SER A 57 0.69 0.51 12.61
N LEU A 58 0.91 -0.64 11.96
CA LEU A 58 1.83 -1.67 12.46
C LEU A 58 3.27 -1.13 12.55
N LEU A 59 3.77 -0.49 11.51
CA LEU A 59 5.12 0.09 11.55
C LEU A 59 5.24 1.24 12.55
N ALA A 60 4.21 2.06 12.70
CA ALA A 60 4.21 3.11 13.71
C ALA A 60 4.29 2.55 15.14
N HIS A 61 3.77 1.34 15.35
CA HIS A 61 3.77 0.68 16.66
C HIS A 61 5.06 -0.13 16.92
N PHE A 62 5.49 -0.93 15.94
CA PHE A 62 6.59 -1.89 16.10
C PHE A 62 7.93 -1.38 15.55
N GLY A 63 7.93 -0.35 14.70
CA GLY A 63 9.13 0.33 14.21
C GLY A 63 9.62 -0.15 12.84
N ALA A 64 9.78 -1.46 12.64
CA ALA A 64 10.32 -2.03 11.39
C ALA A 64 9.56 -3.27 10.95
N PHE A 65 9.67 -3.63 9.66
CA PHE A 65 9.04 -4.84 9.12
C PHE A 65 9.40 -6.10 9.93
N GLY A 66 10.69 -6.27 10.28
CA GLY A 66 11.15 -7.43 11.04
C GLY A 66 10.60 -7.52 12.46
N GLU A 67 10.18 -6.41 13.06
CA GLU A 67 9.59 -6.38 14.41
C GLU A 67 8.10 -6.72 14.41
N VAL A 68 7.46 -6.76 13.22
CA VAL A 68 6.05 -7.14 13.05
C VAL A 68 5.87 -8.64 12.82
N MET A 69 6.92 -9.32 12.33
CA MET A 69 6.92 -10.73 11.90
C MET A 69 7.35 -11.68 13.02
#